data_AF-A0A194WWD1-F1
#
_entry.id   AF-A0A194WWD1-F1
#
_cell.length_a   1.000
_cell.length_b   1.000
_cell.length_c   1.000
_cell.angle_alpha   90.00
_cell.angle_beta   90.00
_cell.angle_gamma   90.00
#
_symmetry.space_group_name_H-M   'P 1'
#
loop_
_entity.id
_entity.type
_entity.pdbx_description
1 polymer ?
#
loop_
_entity_poly.entity_id
_entity_poly.type
_entity_poly.pdbx_seq_one_letter_code
_entity_poly.pdbx_strand_id
1 'polypeptide(L)'
;MPPNTFDEVLGLEEEFYATGFQQGLTDGLKAGRIEGRTFGLEKGFEKYVESGKLHGRSLIWSNQVRSSKSTAQQKRVVTDTPIPRPSSPVSEPATLSPTSLPRLPSNQRLLKHIKVLHALSEPESLSTENDEESVTDFDDRLKRAQGKAKVIERIVGGANGDNMGIGAEL
;
A
#
# COMPACT_ATOMS: atom_id res chain seq x y z
N MET A 1 -50.38 6.89 54.24
CA MET A 1 -49.93 8.27 54.50
C MET A 1 -49.31 8.79 53.22
N PRO A 2 -49.61 10.02 52.79
CA PRO A 2 -48.89 10.59 51.66
C PRO A 2 -47.40 10.69 52.04
N PRO A 3 -46.47 10.49 51.09
CA PRO A 3 -45.05 10.75 51.36
C PRO A 3 -44.92 12.19 51.89
N ASN A 4 -44.15 12.37 52.97
CA ASN A 4 -43.92 13.70 53.51
C ASN A 4 -43.17 14.51 52.45
N THR A 5 -43.74 15.62 52.02
CA THR A 5 -43.23 16.49 50.93
C THR A 5 -41.78 16.96 51.11
N PHE A 6 -41.20 16.85 52.31
CA PHE A 6 -39.80 17.19 52.57
C PHE A 6 -38.83 16.02 52.40
N ASP A 7 -39.29 14.77 52.52
CA ASP A 7 -38.44 13.57 52.33
C ASP A 7 -38.03 13.43 50.86
N GLU A 8 -38.92 13.79 49.92
CA GLU A 8 -38.63 13.82 48.48
C GLU A 8 -37.55 14.87 48.14
N VAL A 9 -37.62 16.05 48.75
CA VAL A 9 -36.63 17.12 48.54
C VAL A 9 -35.27 16.74 49.13
N LEU A 10 -35.24 16.04 50.26
CA LEU A 10 -34.02 15.55 50.90
C LEU A 10 -33.36 14.41 50.12
N GLY A 11 -34.13 13.57 49.42
CA GLY A 11 -33.62 12.50 48.57
C GLY A 11 -33.20 12.94 47.15
N LEU A 12 -33.58 14.15 46.75
CA LEU A 12 -33.45 14.64 45.38
C LEU A 12 -31.98 14.72 44.91
N GLU A 13 -31.06 15.08 45.80
CA GLU A 13 -29.62 15.14 45.50
C GLU A 13 -29.08 13.76 45.11
N GLU A 14 -29.35 12.75 45.94
CA GLU A 14 -28.92 11.36 45.70
C GLU A 14 -29.55 10.81 44.42
N GLU A 15 -30.83 11.11 44.17
CA GLU A 15 -31.51 10.71 42.94
C GLU A 15 -30.87 11.36 41.70
N PHE A 16 -30.54 12.65 41.75
CA PHE A 16 -29.85 13.32 40.64
C PHE A 16 -28.43 12.80 40.44
N TYR A 17 -27.69 12.47 41.51
CA TYR A 17 -26.37 11.83 41.38
C TYR A 17 -26.47 10.45 40.74
N ALA A 18 -27.38 9.60 41.22
CA ALA A 18 -27.58 8.26 40.68
C ALA A 18 -28.01 8.32 39.21
N THR A 19 -28.94 9.22 38.89
CA THR A 19 -29.43 9.44 37.52
C THR A 19 -28.30 9.96 36.62
N GLY A 20 -27.57 10.99 37.05
CA GLY A 20 -26.45 11.54 36.29
C GLY A 20 -25.32 10.54 36.07
N PHE A 21 -25.01 9.71 37.07
CA PHE A 21 -24.03 8.63 36.95
C PHE A 21 -24.50 7.56 35.96
N GLN A 22 -25.74 7.07 36.09
CA GLN A 22 -26.29 6.08 35.17
C GLN A 22 -26.33 6.62 33.73
N GLN A 23 -26.78 7.86 33.56
CA GLN A 23 -26.79 8.51 32.25
C GLN A 23 -25.38 8.60 31.68
N GLY A 24 -24.43 9.15 32.44
CA GLY A 24 -23.02 9.26 32.02
C GLY A 24 -22.38 7.91 31.71
N LEU A 25 -22.71 6.86 32.47
CA LEU A 25 -22.25 5.50 32.21
C LEU A 25 -22.82 4.97 30.90
N THR A 26 -24.13 5.10 30.67
CA THR A 26 -24.77 4.63 29.45
C THR A 26 -24.26 5.36 28.21
N ASP A 27 -24.08 6.68 28.31
CA ASP A 27 -23.53 7.52 27.25
C ASP A 27 -22.06 7.17 27.00
N GLY A 28 -21.26 6.98 28.06
CA GLY A 28 -19.86 6.60 27.96
C GLY A 28 -19.65 5.23 27.30
N LEU A 29 -20.46 4.23 27.66
CA LEU A 29 -20.42 2.91 27.03
C LEU A 29 -20.76 2.97 25.53
N LYS A 30 -21.80 3.76 25.18
CA LYS A 30 -22.21 3.95 23.79
C LYS A 30 -21.16 4.71 22.99
N ALA A 31 -20.67 5.83 23.52
CA ALA A 31 -19.65 6.67 22.90
C ALA A 31 -18.35 5.88 22.70
N GLY A 32 -17.87 5.19 23.74
CA GLY A 32 -16.66 4.38 23.66
C GLY A 32 -16.75 3.25 22.62
N ARG A 33 -17.92 2.59 22.49
CA ARG A 33 -18.11 1.57 21.45
C ARG A 33 -18.09 2.16 20.03
N ILE A 34 -18.68 3.34 19.83
CA ILE A 34 -18.68 4.01 18.52
C ILE A 34 -17.27 4.49 18.19
N GLU A 35 -16.63 5.18 19.13
CA GLU A 35 -15.28 5.71 18.98
C GLU A 35 -14.27 4.60 18.69
N GLY A 36 -14.30 3.50 19.45
CA GLY A 36 -13.40 2.37 19.23
C GLY A 36 -13.56 1.75 17.83
N ARG A 37 -14.79 1.68 17.30
CA ARG A 37 -15.02 1.18 15.92
C ARG A 37 -14.51 2.16 14.88
N THR A 38 -14.80 3.45 15.03
CA THR A 38 -14.35 4.50 14.11
C THR A 38 -12.83 4.55 14.07
N PHE A 39 -12.18 4.56 15.24
CA PHE A 39 -10.73 4.57 15.36
C PHE A 39 -10.09 3.32 14.76
N GLY A 40 -10.65 2.13 15.03
CA GLY A 40 -10.18 0.88 14.44
C GLY A 40 -10.25 0.89 12.91
N LEU A 41 -11.35 1.38 12.34
CA LEU A 41 -11.52 1.51 10.89
C LEU A 41 -10.53 2.52 10.29
N GLU A 42 -10.36 3.69 10.91
CA GLU A 42 -9.41 4.71 10.46
C GLU A 42 -7.98 4.16 10.42
N LYS A 43 -7.55 3.53 11.53
CA LYS A 43 -6.20 2.96 11.63
C LYS A 43 -6.00 1.76 10.73
N GLY A 44 -7.00 0.91 10.59
CA GLY A 44 -6.99 -0.19 9.62
C GLY A 44 -6.81 0.34 8.20
N PHE A 45 -7.61 1.31 7.79
CA PHE A 45 -7.52 1.89 6.45
C PHE A 45 -6.14 2.52 6.17
N GLU A 46 -5.60 3.30 7.11
CA GLU A 46 -4.26 3.89 7.00
C GLU A 46 -3.19 2.82 6.72
N LYS A 47 -3.21 1.74 7.50
CA LYS A 47 -2.30 0.60 7.35
C LYS A 47 -2.49 -0.13 6.00
N TYR A 48 -3.73 -0.34 5.58
CA TYR A 48 -4.07 -0.98 4.31
C TYR A 48 -3.64 -0.15 3.10
N VAL A 49 -3.76 1.17 3.15
CA VAL A 49 -3.26 2.07 2.11
C VAL A 49 -1.74 1.93 1.95
N GLU A 50 -1.00 1.89 3.05
CA GLU A 50 0.45 1.68 3.01
C GLU A 50 0.83 0.30 2.43
N SER A 51 0.11 -0.76 2.81
CA SER A 51 0.29 -2.10 2.22
C SER A 51 -0.02 -2.10 0.72
N GLY A 52 -1.10 -1.44 0.30
CA GLY A 52 -1.49 -1.30 -1.11
C GLY A 52 -0.44 -0.57 -1.94
N LYS A 53 0.18 0.49 -1.39
CA LYS A 53 1.33 1.16 -2.03
C LYS A 53 2.48 0.18 -2.26
N LEU A 54 2.84 -0.62 -1.26
CA LEU A 54 3.89 -1.64 -1.37
C LEU A 54 3.56 -2.72 -2.41
N HIS A 55 2.29 -3.15 -2.45
CA HIS A 55 1.80 -4.10 -3.45
C HIS A 55 1.95 -3.55 -4.86
N GLY A 56 1.47 -2.32 -5.11
CA GLY A 56 1.61 -1.65 -6.40
C GLY A 56 3.06 -1.49 -6.84
N ARG A 57 3.96 -1.12 -5.92
CA ARG A 57 5.41 -1.07 -6.18
C ARG A 57 5.96 -2.43 -6.60
N SER A 58 5.54 -3.52 -5.96
CA SER A 58 5.96 -4.87 -6.33
C SER A 58 5.55 -5.24 -7.76
N LEU A 59 4.34 -4.84 -8.19
CA LEU A 59 3.85 -5.05 -9.56
C LEU A 59 4.68 -4.25 -10.57
N ILE A 60 4.92 -2.96 -10.30
CA ILE A 60 5.73 -2.10 -11.16
C ILE A 60 7.15 -2.67 -11.32
N TRP A 61 7.82 -3.01 -10.23
CA TRP A 61 9.16 -3.60 -10.29
C TRP A 61 9.20 -4.94 -11.01
N SER A 62 8.17 -5.78 -10.85
CA SER A 62 8.06 -7.04 -11.60
C SER A 62 7.96 -6.81 -13.12
N ASN A 63 7.23 -5.78 -13.55
CA ASN A 63 7.10 -5.39 -14.96
C ASN A 63 8.40 -4.81 -15.52
N GLN A 64 9.11 -4.00 -14.72
CA GLN A 64 10.39 -3.40 -15.12
C GLN A 64 11.48 -4.46 -15.33
N VAL A 65 11.54 -5.50 -14.48
CA VAL A 65 12.50 -6.59 -14.65
C VAL A 65 12.16 -7.48 -15.85
N ARG A 66 10.87 -7.73 -16.13
CA ARG A 66 10.42 -8.47 -17.33
C ARG A 66 10.79 -7.74 -18.61
N SER A 67 10.58 -6.42 -18.65
CA SER A 67 10.89 -5.58 -19.81
C SER A 67 12.38 -5.58 -20.18
N SER A 68 13.26 -5.72 -19.18
CA SER A 68 14.71 -5.86 -19.41
C SER A 68 15.09 -7.15 -20.12
N LYS A 69 14.37 -8.26 -19.89
CA LYS A 69 14.63 -9.53 -20.59
C LYS A 69 14.26 -9.44 -22.08
N SER A 70 13.17 -8.74 -22.39
CA SER A 70 12.64 -8.64 -23.77
C SER A 70 13.60 -7.94 -24.73
N THR A 71 14.39 -6.95 -24.28
CA THR A 71 15.33 -6.26 -25.18
C THR A 71 16.70 -6.90 -25.26
N ALA A 72 17.11 -7.69 -24.26
CA ALA A 72 18.32 -8.51 -24.39
C ALA A 72 18.22 -9.53 -25.54
N GLN A 73 17.01 -9.91 -25.96
CA GLN A 73 16.76 -10.84 -27.07
C GLN A 73 16.52 -10.19 -28.44
N GLN A 74 16.46 -8.86 -28.55
CA GLN A 74 16.19 -8.15 -29.82
C GLN A 74 17.45 -7.61 -30.53
N LYS A 75 18.67 -8.01 -30.11
CA LYS A 75 19.93 -7.61 -30.76
C LYS A 75 20.57 -8.73 -31.58
N ARG A 76 19.79 -9.52 -32.34
CA ARG A 76 20.27 -10.32 -33.47
C ARG A 76 19.15 -10.48 -34.49
N VAL A 77 19.49 -10.34 -35.78
CA VAL A 77 18.64 -10.44 -36.98
C VAL A 77 17.73 -9.20 -37.15
N VAL A 78 17.88 -8.32 -38.15
CA VAL A 78 17.87 -8.58 -39.61
C VAL A 78 18.75 -7.56 -40.35
N THR A 79 19.62 -8.09 -41.20
CA THR A 79 20.34 -7.46 -42.31
C THR A 79 19.39 -7.03 -43.43
N ASP A 80 19.47 -5.76 -43.80
CA ASP A 80 19.54 -5.23 -45.17
C ASP A 80 18.64 -5.82 -46.27
N THR A 81 17.56 -5.12 -46.63
CA THR A 81 17.14 -4.95 -48.04
C THR A 81 16.17 -3.76 -48.21
N PRO A 82 16.47 -2.74 -49.04
CA PRO A 82 15.58 -1.61 -49.30
C PRO A 82 14.80 -1.77 -50.62
N ILE A 83 13.48 -1.58 -50.58
CA ILE A 83 12.65 -1.31 -51.78
C ILE A 83 11.66 -0.17 -51.46
N PRO A 84 11.64 0.94 -52.24
CA PRO A 84 10.78 2.10 -51.99
C PRO A 84 9.51 2.09 -52.85
N ARG A 85 8.38 2.59 -52.32
CA ARG A 85 7.23 3.14 -53.09
C ARG A 85 6.28 3.96 -52.19
N PRO A 86 5.45 4.88 -52.76
CA PRO A 86 5.37 6.25 -52.27
C PRO A 86 3.98 6.63 -51.71
N SER A 87 4.01 7.55 -50.75
CA SER A 87 3.03 8.61 -50.44
C SER A 87 1.52 8.37 -50.63
N SER A 88 0.79 8.45 -49.51
CA SER A 88 -0.42 9.28 -49.40
C SER A 88 -0.59 9.72 -47.93
N PRO A 89 -0.76 11.03 -47.64
CA PRO A 89 -0.88 11.55 -46.29
C PRO A 89 -2.35 11.62 -45.89
N VAL A 90 -2.79 10.78 -44.96
CA VAL A 90 -4.10 10.93 -44.34
C VAL A 90 -3.94 10.76 -42.83
N SER A 91 -4.09 11.91 -42.16
CA SER A 91 -4.56 12.09 -40.79
C SER A 91 -3.86 11.31 -39.69
N GLU A 92 -3.00 12.02 -38.95
CA GLU A 92 -2.48 11.63 -37.64
C GLU A 92 -3.62 11.21 -36.68
N PRO A 93 -3.64 9.96 -36.19
CA PRO A 93 -4.07 9.72 -34.83
C PRO A 93 -2.89 10.03 -33.92
N ALA A 94 -3.08 10.93 -32.94
CA ALA A 94 -2.10 11.21 -31.89
C ALA A 94 -1.54 9.89 -31.35
N THR A 95 -0.30 9.57 -31.75
CA THR A 95 0.41 8.39 -31.29
C THR A 95 0.69 8.60 -29.82
N LEU A 96 -0.12 7.99 -28.96
CA LEU A 96 0.22 7.75 -27.57
C LEU A 96 1.50 6.91 -27.59
N SER A 97 2.66 7.57 -27.51
CA SER A 97 3.92 6.89 -27.33
C SER A 97 3.80 6.08 -26.04
N PRO A 98 4.05 4.76 -26.07
CA PRO A 98 3.96 3.95 -24.87
C PRO A 98 5.01 4.47 -23.89
N THR A 99 4.56 5.10 -22.80
CA THR A 99 5.40 5.50 -21.68
C THR A 99 6.03 4.24 -21.08
N SER A 100 7.16 3.82 -21.63
CA SER A 100 7.81 2.58 -21.21
C SER A 100 8.46 2.81 -19.86
N LEU A 101 8.10 1.98 -18.88
CA LEU A 101 8.70 2.04 -17.55
C LEU A 101 10.23 1.87 -17.63
N PRO A 102 11.01 2.58 -16.80
CA PRO A 102 12.45 2.40 -16.72
C PRO A 102 12.81 0.94 -16.48
N ARG A 103 13.83 0.46 -17.18
CA ARG A 103 14.23 -0.96 -17.13
C ARG A 103 15.16 -1.19 -15.96
N LEU A 104 14.86 -2.23 -15.19
CA LEU A 104 15.69 -2.64 -14.06
C LEU A 104 16.54 -3.85 -14.43
N PRO A 105 17.79 -3.94 -13.96
CA PRO A 105 18.63 -5.11 -14.23
C PRO A 105 17.96 -6.39 -13.73
N SER A 106 17.94 -7.42 -14.58
CA SER A 106 17.36 -8.72 -14.22
C SER A 106 18.29 -9.50 -13.31
N ASN A 107 18.22 -9.23 -12.00
CA ASN A 107 18.98 -9.92 -10.96
C ASN A 107 18.12 -10.98 -10.25
N GLN A 108 18.64 -12.20 -10.10
CA GLN A 108 17.93 -13.29 -9.40
C GLN A 108 17.63 -12.95 -7.93
N ARG A 109 18.52 -12.22 -7.25
CA ARG A 109 18.31 -11.74 -5.88
C ARG A 109 17.16 -10.72 -5.82
N LEU A 110 17.15 -9.77 -6.77
CA LEU A 110 16.10 -8.77 -6.90
C LEU A 110 14.73 -9.44 -7.13
N LEU A 111 14.66 -10.41 -8.04
CA LEU A 111 13.44 -11.18 -8.32
C LEU A 111 12.91 -11.90 -7.08
N LYS A 112 13.77 -12.54 -6.28
CA LYS A 112 13.37 -13.19 -5.02
C LYS A 112 12.76 -12.17 -4.05
N HIS A 113 13.38 -11.00 -3.89
CA HIS A 113 12.85 -9.96 -3.00
C HIS A 113 11.52 -9.38 -3.48
N ILE A 114 11.36 -9.15 -4.79
CA ILE A 114 10.10 -8.67 -5.38
C ILE A 114 8.98 -9.70 -5.15
N LYS A 115 9.24 -11.00 -5.36
CA LYS A 115 8.24 -12.06 -5.13
C LYS A 115 7.81 -12.11 -3.66
N VAL A 116 8.75 -12.01 -2.72
CA VAL A 116 8.42 -11.98 -1.29
C VAL A 116 7.64 -10.73 -0.91
N LEU A 117 8.01 -9.56 -1.45
CA LEU A 117 7.27 -8.32 -1.23
C LEU A 117 5.81 -8.45 -1.71
N HIS A 118 5.61 -9.00 -2.91
CA HIS A 118 4.28 -9.22 -3.47
C HIS A 118 3.43 -10.11 -2.56
N ALA A 119 3.96 -11.27 -2.16
CA ALA A 119 3.25 -12.20 -1.28
C ALA A 119 2.90 -11.58 0.09
N LEU A 120 3.80 -10.78 0.66
CA LEU A 120 3.54 -10.12 1.94
C LEU A 120 2.44 -9.06 1.87
N SER A 121 2.28 -8.40 0.71
CA SER A 121 1.36 -7.27 0.50
C SER A 121 0.13 -7.61 -0.36
N GLU A 122 -0.11 -8.89 -0.64
CA GLU A 122 -1.23 -9.34 -1.48
C GLU A 122 -2.57 -9.12 -0.76
N PRO A 123 -3.48 -8.28 -1.29
CA PRO A 123 -4.71 -7.87 -0.60
C PRO A 123 -5.60 -9.04 -0.19
N GLU A 124 -5.81 -10.01 -1.09
CA GLU A 124 -6.69 -11.17 -0.86
C GLU A 124 -6.18 -12.12 0.23
N SER A 125 -4.92 -11.99 0.63
CA SER A 125 -4.32 -12.80 1.68
C SER A 125 -4.32 -12.11 3.04
N LEU A 126 -4.80 -10.86 3.14
CA LEU A 126 -4.82 -10.07 4.38
C LEU A 126 -6.22 -10.13 5.01
N SER A 127 -6.29 -10.41 6.31
CA SER A 127 -7.54 -10.42 7.07
C SER A 127 -8.04 -9.00 7.33
N THR A 128 -9.32 -8.75 7.05
CA THR A 128 -10.00 -7.49 7.37
C THR A 128 -10.72 -7.53 8.72
N GLU A 129 -10.55 -8.60 9.48
CA GLU A 129 -11.11 -8.73 10.83
C GLU A 129 -10.29 -7.89 11.83
N ASN A 130 -10.96 -7.39 12.87
CA ASN A 130 -10.35 -6.57 13.92
C ASN A 130 -10.20 -7.35 15.24
N ASP A 131 -9.73 -8.58 15.13
CA ASP A 131 -9.26 -9.39 16.24
C ASP A 131 -7.73 -9.22 16.43
N GLU A 132 -7.23 -9.59 17.61
CA GLU A 132 -5.84 -9.38 18.00
C GLU A 132 -4.84 -10.14 17.10
N GLU A 133 -5.22 -11.34 16.64
CA GLU A 133 -4.37 -12.17 15.79
C GLU A 133 -4.26 -11.58 14.39
N SER A 134 -5.40 -11.22 13.76
CA SER A 134 -5.44 -10.58 12.44
C SER A 134 -4.67 -9.27 12.40
N VAL A 135 -4.82 -8.42 13.43
CA VAL A 135 -4.12 -7.13 13.51
C VAL A 135 -2.60 -7.35 13.66
N THR A 136 -2.20 -8.32 14.49
CA THR A 136 -0.78 -8.63 14.71
C THR A 136 -0.13 -9.21 13.45
N ASP A 137 -0.77 -10.17 12.76
CA ASP A 137 -0.27 -10.71 11.49
C ASP A 137 -0.11 -9.60 10.44
N PHE A 138 -1.12 -8.73 10.31
CA PHE A 138 -1.07 -7.61 9.38
C PHE A 138 0.14 -6.71 9.66
N ASP A 139 0.35 -6.31 10.92
CA ASP A 139 1.44 -5.41 11.30
C ASP A 139 2.82 -6.05 11.06
N ASP A 140 2.96 -7.32 11.37
CA ASP A 140 4.17 -8.11 11.11
C ASP A 140 4.49 -8.18 9.62
N ARG A 141 3.46 -8.44 8.80
CA ARG A 141 3.60 -8.50 7.35
C ARG A 141 3.93 -7.15 6.76
N LEU A 142 3.26 -6.08 7.20
CA LEU A 142 3.55 -4.71 6.77
C LEU A 142 5.00 -4.34 7.09
N LYS A 143 5.48 -4.61 8.31
CA LYS A 143 6.86 -4.36 8.72
C LYS A 143 7.86 -5.15 7.87
N ARG A 144 7.61 -6.43 7.61
CA ARG A 144 8.44 -7.26 6.73
C ARG A 144 8.43 -6.74 5.29
N ALA A 145 7.28 -6.33 4.77
CA ALA A 145 7.11 -5.78 3.43
C ALA A 145 7.89 -4.47 3.26
N GLN A 146 7.78 -3.54 4.21
CA GLN A 146 8.59 -2.31 4.25
C GLN A 146 10.09 -2.62 4.24
N GLY A 147 10.52 -3.62 5.02
CA GLY A 147 11.89 -4.12 5.01
C GLY A 147 12.33 -4.61 3.62
N LYS A 148 11.49 -5.38 2.91
CA LYS A 148 11.79 -5.86 1.55
C LYS A 148 11.82 -4.72 0.54
N ALA A 149 10.93 -3.73 0.63
CA ALA A 149 10.94 -2.57 -0.23
C ALA A 149 12.25 -1.78 -0.11
N LYS A 150 12.73 -1.52 1.11
CA LYS A 150 14.04 -0.88 1.34
C LYS A 150 15.21 -1.66 0.74
N VAL A 151 15.19 -2.99 0.82
CA VAL A 151 16.21 -3.83 0.19
C VAL A 151 16.17 -3.71 -1.34
N ILE A 152 14.98 -3.72 -1.93
CA ILE A 152 14.80 -3.56 -3.38
C ILE A 152 15.29 -2.18 -3.84
N GLU A 153 14.89 -1.11 -3.14
CA GLU A 153 15.35 0.26 -3.41
C GLU A 153 16.88 0.36 -3.42
N ARG A 154 17.56 -0.26 -2.44
CA ARG A 154 19.04 -0.26 -2.41
C ARG A 154 19.65 -1.01 -3.60
N ILE A 155 19.08 -2.15 -3.99
CA ILE A 155 19.58 -2.93 -5.14
C ILE A 155 19.38 -2.15 -6.44
N VAL A 156 18.23 -1.49 -6.59
CA VAL A 156 17.91 -0.66 -7.77
C VAL A 156 18.75 0.61 -7.81
N GLY A 157 18.88 1.32 -6.69
CA GLY A 157 19.66 2.55 -6.59
C GLY A 157 21.15 2.32 -6.79
N GLY A 158 21.69 1.21 -6.27
CA GLY A 158 23.08 0.81 -6.53
C GLY A 158 23.35 0.49 -7.99
N ALA A 159 22.41 -0.18 -8.68
CA ALA A 159 22.55 -0.49 -10.10
C ALA A 159 22.55 0.74 -11.02
N ASN A 160 21.87 1.83 -10.64
CA ASN A 160 21.89 3.08 -11.41
C ASN A 160 23.17 3.91 -11.18
N GLY A 161 23.85 3.74 -10.03
CA GLY A 161 25.08 4.47 -9.70
C GLY A 161 26.31 4.02 -10.48
N ASP A 162 26.39 2.74 -10.86
CA ASP A 162 27.55 2.18 -11.56
C ASP A 162 27.59 2.50 -13.07
N ASN A 163 26.51 3.06 -13.65
CA ASN A 163 26.42 3.35 -15.08
C ASN A 163 26.85 4.78 -15.48
N MET A 164 27.32 5.60 -14.52
CA MET A 164 27.68 7.01 -14.77
C MET A 164 29.18 7.33 -14.58
N GLY A 165 30.04 6.30 -14.45
CA GLY A 165 31.43 6.46 -14.01
C GLY A 165 32.54 6.00 -14.96
N ILE A 166 32.28 5.72 -16.24
CA ILE A 166 33.33 5.31 -17.20
C ILE A 166 33.21 6.13 -18.48
N GLY A 167 33.80 7.32 -18.52
CA GLY A 167 33.74 8.20 -19.69
C GLY A 167 34.40 9.57 -19.54
N ALA A 168 35.57 9.64 -18.90
CA ALA A 168 36.50 10.79 -18.87
C ALA A 168 37.78 10.23 -18.22
N GLU A 169 39.00 10.26 -18.75
CA GLU A 169 39.66 11.03 -19.81
C GLU A 169 40.70 10.12 -20.50
N LEU A 170 40.98 10.38 -21.78
CA LEU A 170 42.27 10.14 -22.44
C LEU A 170 42.95 11.49 -22.59
#